data_AF-A0A2H0DAP5-F1
#
_entry.id   AF-A0A2H0DAP5-F1
#
_cell.length_a   1.000
_cell.length_b   1.000
_cell.length_c   1.000
_cell.angle_alpha   90.00
_cell.angle_beta   90.00
_cell.angle_gamma   90.00
#
_symmetry.space_group_name_H-M   'P 1'
#
loop_
_entity.id
_entity.type
_entity.pdbx_description
1 polymer ?
#
loop_
_entity_poly.entity_id
_entity_poly.type
_entity_poly.pdbx_seq_one_letter_code
_entity_poly.pdbx_strand_id
1 'polypeptide(L)'
;MIKTASYFILFFNIVLGDGFAQESFSLNGFKNHMNKDFIFSTESNPTNFSLVKDLAIDVLFGTEFASPTASNLYALGISKTLGGSNIFLRYSPGFFKEFSLLKNQSIVGEDSSDISLKTDLKYYEYFSAGYSYKLNEQLSGGFTLKYFTEQFSQDAIGAVFTDSSLSLIRQNETETMKLWNIQLGADYLFSPSLRLSLSASNFTNISNGYLSETNRSYEFRTPKNVRFALYTQPFPTVEANILYETVNAVQVLLGKTFLFDNISANVSCNYFSDFSLNGIQPSLSFHYRNISAAVLGVIYFSDIQKTASLADLTSHGMSNLMHNKFSRNKALFNVSYRLNTETERLVQFVDVTISNSIFPTFTEHFADEPFAVGRVVNLSDKPVSVKPSSKIDKINSELIYSPNVLVQPKDTVSIPFYTVVSEEYFSPKHEISFVNFYVTTENRDADDEMQKPLLINSSNAWDGEVRNLRYFVKRDLNFSSEKAKRLLAPHKSELDTTNSALSNFLQA
;
A
#
# COMPACT_ATOMS: atom_id res chain seq x y z
N MET A 1 -10.73 -4.29 24.02
CA MET A 1 -9.54 -4.10 23.17
C MET A 1 -8.31 -4.83 23.74
N ILE A 2 -7.87 -4.53 24.97
CA ILE A 2 -6.70 -5.20 25.61
C ILE A 2 -6.89 -6.72 25.75
N LYS A 3 -8.07 -7.19 26.18
CA LYS A 3 -8.33 -8.63 26.36
C LYS A 3 -8.22 -9.46 25.07
N THR A 4 -8.64 -8.91 23.93
CA THR A 4 -8.59 -9.61 22.63
C THR A 4 -7.17 -9.77 22.11
N ALA A 5 -6.32 -8.75 22.29
CA ALA A 5 -4.90 -8.82 21.98
C ALA A 5 -4.15 -9.82 22.88
N SER A 6 -4.51 -9.90 24.17
CA SER A 6 -3.91 -10.85 25.13
C SER A 6 -4.19 -12.31 24.78
N TYR A 7 -5.42 -12.65 24.37
CA TYR A 7 -5.74 -14.02 23.93
C TYR A 7 -5.05 -14.38 22.61
N PHE A 8 -4.86 -13.41 21.71
CA PHE A 8 -4.16 -13.60 20.44
C PHE A 8 -2.66 -13.91 20.66
N ILE A 9 -2.01 -13.19 21.57
CA ILE A 9 -0.59 -13.40 21.92
C ILE A 9 -0.38 -14.73 22.67
N LEU A 10 -1.35 -15.15 23.50
CA LEU A 10 -1.26 -16.42 24.24
C LEU A 10 -1.33 -17.65 23.32
N PHE A 11 -2.13 -17.59 22.25
CA PHE A 11 -2.24 -18.66 21.25
C PHE A 11 -0.91 -18.90 20.49
N PHE A 12 -0.14 -17.85 20.24
CA PHE A 12 1.12 -17.93 19.50
C PHE A 12 2.33 -18.40 20.32
N ASN A 13 2.28 -18.26 21.65
CA ASN A 13 3.42 -18.62 22.52
C ASN A 13 3.62 -20.14 22.73
N ILE A 14 2.67 -20.98 22.32
CA ILE A 14 2.69 -22.43 22.65
C ILE A 14 3.47 -23.27 21.61
N VAL A 15 3.98 -22.68 20.52
CA VAL A 15 4.48 -23.45 19.35
C VAL A 15 5.87 -23.01 18.85
N LEU A 16 6.80 -22.69 19.75
CA LEU A 16 8.16 -22.26 19.36
C LEU A 16 9.19 -23.37 19.61
N GLY A 17 9.87 -23.80 18.54
CA GLY A 17 11.04 -24.68 18.57
C GLY A 17 12.24 -24.00 17.91
N ASP A 18 13.43 -24.58 18.08
CA ASP A 18 14.66 -24.09 17.47
C ASP A 18 14.58 -24.17 15.93
N GLY A 19 14.94 -23.07 15.26
CA GLY A 19 14.94 -22.97 13.80
C GLY A 19 15.87 -21.88 13.31
N PHE A 20 16.22 -21.93 12.02
CA PHE A 20 16.94 -20.88 11.31
C PHE A 20 15.98 -20.22 10.34
N ALA A 21 15.93 -18.89 10.33
CA ALA A 21 14.98 -18.16 9.52
C ALA A 21 15.59 -17.76 8.18
N GLN A 22 14.84 -18.04 7.13
CA GLN A 22 15.19 -17.59 5.79
C GLN A 22 13.96 -17.02 5.06
N GLU A 23 12.76 -17.02 5.64
CA GLU A 23 11.50 -16.92 4.87
C GLU A 23 11.10 -15.50 4.42
N SER A 24 11.57 -14.45 5.09
CA SER A 24 10.87 -13.16 5.09
C SER A 24 11.35 -12.13 4.08
N PHE A 25 11.98 -12.55 2.98
CA PHE A 25 12.40 -11.62 1.93
C PHE A 25 11.67 -11.89 0.61
N SER A 26 10.97 -10.87 0.11
CA SER A 26 10.28 -10.90 -1.18
C SER A 26 11.15 -10.26 -2.26
N LEU A 27 10.92 -10.68 -3.51
CA LEU A 27 11.72 -10.26 -4.65
C LEU A 27 11.75 -8.76 -4.87
N ASN A 28 10.70 -8.03 -4.46
CA ASN A 28 10.59 -6.58 -4.64
C ASN A 28 11.23 -5.74 -3.52
N GLY A 29 12.01 -6.38 -2.65
CA GLY A 29 12.48 -5.74 -1.44
C GLY A 29 11.43 -5.79 -0.33
N PHE A 30 11.85 -5.54 0.91
CA PHE A 30 10.94 -5.33 2.04
C PHE A 30 10.27 -3.95 1.92
N LYS A 31 9.68 -3.64 0.76
CA LYS A 31 9.11 -2.33 0.44
C LYS A 31 7.72 -2.19 1.03
N ASN A 32 7.47 -1.02 1.59
CA ASN A 32 6.30 -0.77 2.42
C ASN A 32 5.06 -0.26 1.64
N HIS A 33 3.96 -0.11 2.38
CA HIS A 33 2.57 0.31 2.15
C HIS A 33 2.21 1.26 0.98
N MET A 34 3.19 1.92 0.35
CA MET A 34 2.98 2.90 -0.71
C MET A 34 3.37 2.42 -2.11
N ASN A 35 4.07 1.30 -2.24
CA ASN A 35 4.10 0.57 -3.51
C ASN A 35 2.83 -0.28 -3.60
N LYS A 36 1.70 0.43 -3.71
CA LYS A 36 0.45 -0.22 -4.09
C LYS A 36 0.63 -0.91 -5.41
N ASP A 37 1.54 -0.46 -6.27
CA ASP A 37 1.66 -0.73 -7.69
C ASP A 37 2.07 -2.15 -8.10
N PHE A 38 2.56 -2.99 -7.18
CA PHE A 38 2.87 -4.40 -7.48
C PHE A 38 2.27 -5.38 -6.46
N ILE A 39 1.78 -6.52 -6.93
CA ILE A 39 1.25 -7.63 -6.11
C ILE A 39 2.41 -8.46 -5.56
N PHE A 40 3.52 -8.62 -6.28
CA PHE A 40 4.63 -9.43 -5.77
C PHE A 40 5.40 -8.77 -4.60
N SER A 41 5.20 -7.47 -4.34
CA SER A 41 5.70 -6.82 -3.11
C SER A 41 4.90 -7.19 -1.86
N THR A 42 3.75 -7.86 -1.99
CA THR A 42 2.85 -8.17 -0.88
C THR A 42 3.04 -9.57 -0.28
N GLU A 43 3.95 -10.38 -0.81
CA GLU A 43 3.99 -11.85 -0.64
C GLU A 43 4.45 -12.36 0.73
N SER A 44 5.20 -11.57 1.48
CA SER A 44 5.75 -11.99 2.77
C SER A 44 4.71 -11.96 3.90
N ASN A 45 3.53 -11.40 3.64
CA ASN A 45 2.48 -11.26 4.64
C ASN A 45 1.09 -11.49 4.02
N PRO A 46 0.34 -12.50 4.49
CA PRO A 46 -0.95 -12.92 3.93
C PRO A 46 -2.06 -11.85 3.86
N THR A 47 -1.94 -10.74 4.58
CA THR A 47 -2.95 -9.67 4.64
C THR A 47 -2.73 -8.56 3.62
N ASN A 48 -1.54 -8.48 3.04
CA ASN A 48 -1.14 -7.38 2.18
C ASN A 48 -1.94 -7.30 0.86
N PHE A 49 -2.67 -8.35 0.45
CA PHE A 49 -3.49 -8.33 -0.77
C PHE A 49 -4.73 -7.44 -0.66
N SER A 50 -5.12 -7.03 0.55
CA SER A 50 -6.24 -6.11 0.81
C SER A 50 -6.05 -4.70 0.22
N LEU A 51 -4.88 -4.39 -0.34
CA LEU A 51 -4.55 -3.09 -0.95
C LEU A 51 -4.93 -2.98 -2.44
N VAL A 52 -5.26 -4.11 -3.11
CA VAL A 52 -5.75 -4.10 -4.50
C VAL A 52 -7.21 -3.62 -4.50
N LYS A 53 -7.55 -2.61 -5.31
CA LYS A 53 -8.91 -2.05 -5.33
C LYS A 53 -9.93 -2.97 -6.00
N ASP A 54 -9.60 -3.47 -7.20
CA ASP A 54 -10.46 -4.41 -7.92
C ASP A 54 -9.65 -5.55 -8.54
N LEU A 55 -9.06 -5.39 -9.71
CA LEU A 55 -8.25 -6.42 -10.36
C LEU A 55 -6.81 -5.94 -10.54
N ALA A 56 -5.86 -6.80 -10.19
CA ALA A 56 -4.45 -6.60 -10.50
C ALA A 56 -3.86 -7.86 -11.16
N ILE A 57 -3.03 -7.66 -12.16
CA ILE A 57 -2.26 -8.70 -12.86
C ILE A 57 -0.81 -8.26 -12.86
N ASP A 58 0.08 -9.11 -12.38
CA ASP A 58 1.53 -8.85 -12.35
C ASP A 58 2.29 -9.94 -13.10
N VAL A 59 3.30 -9.53 -13.86
CA VAL A 59 4.25 -10.42 -14.53
C VAL A 59 5.66 -10.01 -14.14
N LEU A 60 6.40 -10.95 -13.57
CA LEU A 60 7.77 -10.77 -13.12
C LEU A 60 8.71 -11.61 -13.97
N PHE A 61 9.67 -10.93 -14.60
CA PHE A 61 10.81 -11.53 -15.27
C PHE A 61 12.05 -11.31 -14.41
N GLY A 62 13.01 -12.22 -14.50
CA GLY A 62 14.21 -12.08 -13.70
C GLY A 62 15.36 -12.95 -14.17
N THR A 63 16.52 -12.66 -13.61
CA THR A 63 17.70 -13.52 -13.71
C THR A 63 18.51 -13.39 -12.42
N GLU A 64 19.07 -14.51 -11.96
CA GLU A 64 20.22 -14.49 -11.06
C GLU A 64 21.49 -14.43 -11.91
N PHE A 65 22.48 -13.64 -11.51
CA PHE A 65 23.75 -13.55 -12.22
C PHE A 65 24.63 -14.79 -11.95
N ALA A 66 24.25 -15.92 -12.56
CA ALA A 66 25.02 -17.16 -12.65
C ALA A 66 25.43 -17.44 -14.10
N SER A 67 26.59 -18.05 -14.34
CA SER A 67 27.00 -18.44 -15.69
C SER A 67 26.40 -19.81 -16.04
N PRO A 68 25.67 -19.99 -17.16
CA PRO A 68 25.12 -18.99 -18.09
C PRO A 68 23.80 -18.35 -17.60
N THR A 69 23.62 -17.05 -17.83
CA THR A 69 22.41 -16.28 -17.43
C THR A 69 21.35 -16.32 -18.52
N ALA A 70 20.17 -16.87 -18.23
CA ALA A 70 18.97 -16.74 -19.06
C ALA A 70 17.89 -15.98 -18.26
N SER A 71 17.28 -14.96 -18.87
CA SER A 71 16.11 -14.29 -18.31
C SER A 71 14.90 -15.20 -18.45
N ASN A 72 14.26 -15.52 -17.32
CA ASN A 72 13.11 -16.42 -17.28
C ASN A 72 11.89 -15.70 -16.70
N LEU A 73 10.70 -16.23 -17.01
CA LEU A 73 9.51 -15.89 -16.25
C LEU A 73 9.71 -16.31 -14.80
N TYR A 74 9.71 -15.36 -13.88
CA TYR A 74 9.81 -15.61 -12.44
C TYR A 74 8.45 -15.92 -11.85
N ALA A 75 7.48 -15.06 -12.11
CA ALA A 75 6.13 -15.23 -11.61
C ALA A 75 5.07 -14.54 -12.49
N LEU A 76 3.86 -15.10 -12.46
CA LEU A 76 2.63 -14.52 -12.96
C LEU A 76 1.62 -14.53 -11.81
N GLY A 77 1.03 -13.38 -11.51
CA GLY A 77 0.12 -13.19 -10.39
C GLY A 77 -1.17 -12.52 -10.85
N ILE A 78 -2.28 -12.93 -10.26
CA ILE A 78 -3.59 -12.28 -10.43
C ILE A 78 -4.23 -12.12 -9.06
N SER A 79 -4.83 -10.95 -8.83
CA SER A 79 -5.54 -10.63 -7.60
C SER A 79 -6.87 -9.98 -7.93
N LYS A 80 -7.94 -10.41 -7.25
CA LYS A 80 -9.29 -9.86 -7.40
C LYS A 80 -9.87 -9.51 -6.03
N THR A 81 -10.36 -8.30 -5.90
CA THR A 81 -11.07 -7.79 -4.72
C THR A 81 -12.58 -7.82 -4.98
N LEU A 82 -13.33 -8.29 -3.99
CA LEU A 82 -14.79 -8.36 -3.98
C LEU A 82 -15.26 -7.87 -2.60
N GLY A 83 -15.67 -6.60 -2.53
CA GLY A 83 -15.98 -5.93 -1.27
C GLY A 83 -14.77 -5.89 -0.34
N GLY A 84 -14.90 -6.39 0.89
CA GLY A 84 -13.79 -6.50 1.84
C GLY A 84 -12.84 -7.68 1.58
N SER A 85 -13.16 -8.58 0.65
CA SER A 85 -12.40 -9.81 0.41
C SER A 85 -11.44 -9.63 -0.77
N ASN A 86 -10.26 -10.24 -0.70
CA ASN A 86 -9.34 -10.32 -1.82
C ASN A 86 -8.82 -11.76 -1.99
N ILE A 87 -8.83 -12.24 -3.23
CA ILE A 87 -8.29 -13.54 -3.63
C ILE A 87 -7.07 -13.30 -4.51
N PHE A 88 -6.00 -14.05 -4.26
CA PHE A 88 -4.75 -13.98 -4.99
C PHE A 88 -4.35 -15.38 -5.49
N LEU A 89 -3.86 -15.46 -6.72
CA LEU A 89 -3.26 -16.65 -7.29
C LEU A 89 -1.94 -16.29 -7.97
N ARG A 90 -0.94 -17.15 -7.81
CA ARG A 90 0.38 -17.00 -8.44
C ARG A 90 0.89 -18.32 -8.98
N TYR A 91 1.47 -18.25 -10.17
CA TYR A 91 2.33 -19.25 -10.75
C TYR A 91 3.77 -18.73 -10.76
N SER A 92 4.73 -19.45 -10.19
CA SER A 92 6.09 -18.96 -9.93
C SER A 92 7.19 -19.89 -10.45
N PRO A 93 7.28 -20.14 -11.77
CA PRO A 93 8.25 -21.09 -12.32
C PRO A 93 9.71 -20.70 -12.12
N GLY A 94 10.03 -19.42 -11.93
CA GLY A 94 11.39 -18.99 -11.59
C GLY A 94 11.70 -19.06 -10.09
N PHE A 95 10.79 -19.57 -9.27
CA PHE A 95 11.04 -19.78 -7.84
C PHE A 95 11.68 -21.14 -7.63
N PHE A 96 12.97 -21.24 -7.92
CA PHE A 96 13.69 -22.51 -7.83
C PHE A 96 15.14 -22.36 -7.38
N LYS A 97 15.69 -23.44 -6.83
CA LYS A 97 17.12 -23.61 -6.55
C LYS A 97 17.57 -25.00 -6.96
N GLU A 98 18.72 -25.07 -7.61
CA GLU A 98 19.36 -26.33 -8.00
C GLU A 98 20.78 -26.38 -7.49
N PHE A 99 21.18 -27.54 -6.98
CA PHE A 99 22.54 -27.84 -6.57
C PHE A 99 22.97 -29.15 -7.23
N SER A 100 24.17 -29.17 -7.80
CA SER A 100 24.79 -30.40 -8.29
C SER A 100 26.02 -30.70 -7.43
N LEU A 101 25.95 -31.82 -6.73
CA LEU A 101 27.02 -32.31 -5.86
C LEU A 101 27.80 -33.39 -6.62
N LEU A 102 29.06 -33.13 -6.91
CA LEU A 102 29.95 -34.14 -7.48
C LEU A 102 30.39 -35.11 -6.39
N LYS A 103 30.26 -36.41 -6.64
CA LYS A 103 30.80 -37.45 -5.77
C LYS A 103 32.26 -37.71 -6.16
N ASN A 104 33.09 -38.07 -5.17
CA ASN A 104 34.46 -38.53 -5.39
C ASN A 104 34.53 -39.97 -5.96
N GLN A 105 33.49 -40.39 -6.69
CA GLN A 105 33.36 -41.72 -7.29
C GLN A 105 33.11 -41.53 -8.79
N SER A 106 33.82 -42.29 -9.61
CA SER A 106 33.62 -42.36 -11.04
C SER A 106 33.43 -43.81 -11.48
N ILE A 107 32.77 -43.98 -12.62
CA ILE A 107 32.77 -45.25 -13.37
C ILE A 107 33.50 -45.02 -14.69
N VAL A 108 34.13 -46.07 -15.22
CA VAL A 108 34.75 -46.04 -16.55
C VAL A 108 33.65 -46.30 -17.58
N GLY A 109 33.42 -45.33 -18.47
CA GLY A 109 32.47 -45.40 -19.57
C GLY A 109 32.91 -46.38 -20.67
N GLU A 110 31.99 -46.69 -21.59
CA GLU A 110 32.28 -47.57 -22.75
C GLU A 110 33.40 -47.03 -23.65
N ASP A 111 33.61 -45.71 -23.65
CA ASP A 111 34.68 -44.99 -24.36
C ASP A 111 35.97 -44.84 -23.54
N SER A 112 36.07 -45.53 -22.40
CA SER A 112 37.15 -45.42 -21.41
C SER A 112 37.26 -44.06 -20.71
N SER A 113 36.23 -43.20 -20.80
CA SER A 113 36.19 -41.93 -20.06
C SER A 113 35.77 -42.11 -18.60
N ASP A 114 36.31 -41.30 -17.69
CA ASP A 114 35.84 -41.25 -16.31
C ASP A 114 34.53 -40.47 -16.22
N ILE A 115 33.45 -41.16 -15.85
CA ILE A 115 32.15 -40.54 -15.61
C ILE A 115 31.99 -40.34 -14.11
N SER A 116 32.17 -39.11 -13.63
CA SER A 116 31.90 -38.76 -12.22
C SER A 116 30.41 -38.90 -11.90
N LEU A 117 30.11 -39.55 -10.78
CA LEU A 117 28.75 -39.64 -10.25
C LEU A 117 28.38 -38.29 -9.60
N LYS A 118 27.10 -37.92 -9.71
CA LYS A 118 26.56 -36.70 -9.10
C LYS A 118 25.25 -36.95 -8.36
N THR A 119 24.94 -36.04 -7.46
CA THR A 119 23.63 -35.89 -6.84
C THR A 119 23.10 -34.49 -7.16
N ASP A 120 21.94 -34.41 -7.80
CA ASP A 120 21.22 -33.19 -8.10
C ASP A 120 20.10 -32.97 -7.07
N LEU A 121 20.11 -31.82 -6.41
CA LEU A 121 19.09 -31.38 -5.47
C LEU A 121 18.32 -30.22 -6.11
N LYS A 122 17.01 -30.37 -6.28
CA LYS A 122 16.16 -29.38 -6.95
C LYS A 122 14.96 -29.03 -6.09
N TYR A 123 14.70 -27.74 -5.93
CA TYR A 123 13.62 -27.23 -5.09
C TYR A 123 12.83 -26.19 -5.88
N TYR A 124 11.51 -26.32 -5.89
CA TYR A 124 10.60 -25.48 -6.66
C TYR A 124 9.43 -25.02 -5.80
N GLU A 125 9.01 -23.76 -5.97
CA GLU A 125 7.71 -23.27 -5.55
C GLU A 125 6.87 -22.96 -6.81
N TYR A 126 5.94 -23.85 -7.18
CA TYR A 126 5.19 -23.66 -8.43
C TYR A 126 3.99 -22.73 -8.29
N PHE A 127 3.27 -22.82 -7.18
CA PHE A 127 1.98 -22.14 -7.03
C PHE A 127 1.80 -21.56 -5.63
N SER A 128 1.15 -20.41 -5.57
CA SER A 128 0.68 -19.81 -4.32
C SER A 128 -0.75 -19.31 -4.48
N ALA A 129 -1.58 -19.54 -3.47
CA ALA A 129 -2.94 -19.02 -3.39
C ALA A 129 -3.08 -18.24 -2.08
N GLY A 130 -3.75 -17.09 -2.13
CA GLY A 130 -3.95 -16.21 -0.99
C GLY A 130 -5.40 -15.79 -0.86
N TYR A 131 -5.84 -15.61 0.37
CA TYR A 131 -7.10 -14.95 0.69
C TYR A 131 -6.85 -13.95 1.81
N SER A 132 -7.38 -12.73 1.65
CA SER A 132 -7.37 -11.73 2.71
C SER A 132 -8.71 -11.04 2.83
N TYR A 133 -9.00 -10.52 4.02
CA TYR A 133 -10.22 -9.80 4.33
C TYR A 133 -9.91 -8.55 5.13
N LYS A 134 -10.39 -7.41 4.63
CA LYS A 134 -10.35 -6.11 5.31
C LYS A 134 -11.52 -6.07 6.30
N LEU A 135 -11.23 -6.36 7.56
CA LEU A 135 -12.22 -6.33 8.65
C LEU A 135 -12.74 -4.91 8.88
N ASN A 136 -11.83 -3.95 8.84
CA ASN A 136 -12.11 -2.52 8.84
C ASN A 136 -10.91 -1.78 8.23
N GLU A 137 -10.90 -0.46 8.39
CA GLU A 137 -9.95 0.42 7.73
C GLU A 137 -8.56 0.41 8.37
N GLN A 138 -8.47 -0.14 9.58
CA GLN A 138 -7.23 -0.32 10.32
C GLN A 138 -6.80 -1.78 10.38
N LEU A 139 -7.73 -2.74 10.34
CA LEU A 139 -7.45 -4.16 10.58
C LEU A 139 -7.76 -5.02 9.36
N SER A 140 -6.82 -5.87 8.99
CA SER A 140 -7.02 -6.92 7.98
C SER A 140 -6.44 -8.24 8.44
N GLY A 141 -6.97 -9.34 7.92
CA GLY A 141 -6.54 -10.70 8.21
C GLY A 141 -6.51 -11.55 6.95
N GLY A 142 -5.74 -12.63 6.93
CA GLY A 142 -5.61 -13.44 5.72
C GLY A 142 -4.77 -14.70 5.92
N PHE A 143 -4.75 -15.52 4.88
CA PHE A 143 -3.91 -16.70 4.80
C PHE A 143 -3.33 -16.88 3.39
N THR A 144 -2.23 -17.62 3.31
CA THR A 144 -1.63 -18.06 2.05
C THR A 144 -1.33 -19.55 2.11
N LEU A 145 -1.42 -20.18 0.95
CA LEU A 145 -1.11 -21.58 0.70
C LEU A 145 -0.07 -21.63 -0.40
N LYS A 146 1.11 -22.21 -0.13
CA LYS A 146 2.20 -22.35 -1.10
C LYS A 146 2.47 -23.82 -1.38
N TYR A 147 2.73 -24.15 -2.63
CA TYR A 147 3.03 -25.51 -3.09
C TYR A 147 4.50 -25.63 -3.50
N PHE A 148 5.23 -26.44 -2.74
CA PHE A 148 6.62 -26.77 -2.98
C PHE A 148 6.77 -28.18 -3.53
N THR A 149 7.79 -28.38 -4.35
CA THR A 149 8.24 -29.70 -4.78
C THR A 149 9.76 -29.77 -4.69
N GLU A 150 10.23 -30.87 -4.13
CA GLU A 150 11.64 -31.19 -3.99
C GLU A 150 11.93 -32.46 -4.77
N GLN A 151 13.01 -32.45 -5.53
CA GLN A 151 13.44 -33.57 -6.33
C GLN A 151 14.92 -33.83 -6.04
N PHE A 152 15.21 -35.05 -5.60
CA PHE A 152 16.53 -35.52 -5.25
C PHE A 152 16.91 -36.62 -6.24
N SER A 153 17.83 -36.33 -7.13
CA SER A 153 18.28 -37.26 -8.16
C SER A 153 19.71 -37.66 -7.88
N GLN A 154 19.97 -38.94 -7.72
CA GLN A 154 21.28 -39.47 -7.37
C GLN A 154 21.73 -40.48 -8.41
N ASP A 155 22.97 -40.32 -8.88
CA ASP A 155 23.64 -41.38 -9.60
C ASP A 155 24.04 -42.50 -8.63
N ALA A 156 23.60 -43.71 -8.96
CA ALA A 156 23.96 -44.97 -8.32
C ALA A 156 24.68 -45.87 -9.33
N ILE A 157 25.52 -46.77 -8.81
CA ILE A 157 26.18 -47.79 -9.63
C ILE A 157 25.26 -49.00 -9.67
N GLY A 158 24.72 -49.30 -10.85
CA GLY A 158 23.99 -50.53 -11.12
C GLY A 158 24.91 -51.60 -11.68
N ALA A 159 24.64 -52.86 -11.37
CA ALA A 159 25.31 -54.02 -11.97
C ALA A 159 24.37 -54.67 -13.00
N VAL A 160 24.84 -54.83 -14.24
CA VAL A 160 24.18 -55.65 -15.25
C VAL A 160 25.00 -56.91 -15.43
N PHE A 161 24.37 -58.05 -15.15
CA PHE A 161 24.95 -59.36 -15.38
C PHE A 161 24.49 -59.87 -16.75
N THR A 162 25.46 -60.21 -17.60
CA THR A 162 25.22 -61.05 -18.78
C THR A 162 25.86 -62.43 -18.54
N ASP A 163 25.51 -63.43 -19.35
CA ASP A 163 25.96 -64.83 -19.20
C ASP A 163 27.50 -64.99 -19.12
N SER A 164 28.27 -63.97 -19.51
CA SER A 164 29.74 -63.99 -19.52
C SER A 164 30.43 -62.74 -18.95
N SER A 165 29.72 -61.71 -18.50
CA SER A 165 30.37 -60.49 -17.96
C SER A 165 29.49 -59.71 -16.96
N LEU A 166 30.18 -59.02 -16.04
CA LEU A 166 29.62 -57.99 -15.16
C LEU A 166 29.98 -56.62 -15.73
N SER A 167 28.97 -55.83 -16.07
CA SER A 167 29.13 -54.43 -16.48
C SER A 167 28.53 -53.51 -15.42
N LEU A 168 29.28 -52.50 -15.00
CA LEU A 168 28.78 -51.44 -14.13
C LEU A 168 28.17 -50.34 -15.00
N ILE A 169 26.93 -49.99 -14.71
CA ILE A 169 26.21 -48.92 -15.41
C ILE A 169 25.82 -47.81 -14.43
N ARG A 170 25.71 -46.59 -14.96
CA ARG A 170 25.13 -45.48 -14.22
C ARG A 170 23.60 -45.62 -14.21
N GLN A 171 23.02 -45.71 -13.03
CA GLN A 171 21.57 -45.62 -12.82
C GLN A 171 21.25 -44.30 -12.12
N ASN A 172 20.09 -43.71 -12.44
CA ASN A 172 19.61 -42.51 -11.80
C ASN A 172 18.39 -42.87 -10.94
N GLU A 173 18.53 -42.68 -9.64
CA GLU A 173 17.45 -42.83 -8.67
C GLU A 173 16.90 -41.45 -8.33
N THR A 174 15.59 -41.25 -8.47
CA THR A 174 14.95 -39.97 -8.18
C THR A 174 13.91 -40.14 -7.09
N GLU A 175 14.07 -39.40 -6.00
CA GLU A 175 13.08 -39.24 -4.94
C GLU A 175 12.39 -37.89 -5.09
N THR A 176 11.12 -37.80 -4.70
CA THR A 176 10.33 -36.57 -4.80
C THR A 176 9.48 -36.39 -3.55
N MET A 177 9.52 -35.17 -3.01
CA MET A 177 8.68 -34.72 -1.90
C MET A 177 7.84 -33.54 -2.37
N LYS A 178 6.56 -33.54 -2.01
CA LYS A 178 5.62 -32.44 -2.29
C LYS A 178 5.17 -31.87 -0.96
N LEU A 179 5.15 -30.56 -0.84
CA LEU A 179 4.85 -29.87 0.41
C LEU A 179 3.86 -28.74 0.18
N TRP A 180 2.76 -28.75 0.92
CA TRP A 180 1.86 -27.61 1.05
C TRP A 180 2.13 -26.86 2.34
N ASN A 181 2.38 -25.56 2.22
CA ASN A 181 2.68 -24.69 3.33
C ASN A 181 1.55 -23.68 3.56
N ILE A 182 1.06 -23.59 4.79
CA ILE A 182 0.00 -22.65 5.17
C ILE A 182 0.56 -21.56 6.08
N GLN A 183 0.33 -20.29 5.71
CA GLN A 183 0.69 -19.13 6.52
C GLN A 183 -0.55 -18.30 6.85
N LEU A 184 -0.61 -17.75 8.06
CA LEU A 184 -1.70 -16.88 8.53
C LEU A 184 -1.13 -15.49 8.86
N GLY A 185 -1.90 -14.43 8.66
CA GLY A 185 -1.47 -13.07 8.93
C GLY A 185 -2.59 -12.16 9.41
N ALA A 186 -2.20 -11.13 10.15
CA ALA A 186 -3.02 -10.01 10.57
C ALA A 186 -2.21 -8.70 10.46
N ASP A 187 -2.80 -7.65 9.90
CA ASP A 187 -2.21 -6.32 9.83
C ASP A 187 -3.06 -5.31 10.57
N TYR A 188 -2.39 -4.42 11.30
CA TYR A 188 -2.99 -3.26 11.95
C TYR A 188 -2.30 -1.97 11.50
N LEU A 189 -3.07 -1.08 10.88
CA LEU A 189 -2.66 0.25 10.45
C LEU A 189 -2.96 1.27 11.56
N PHE A 190 -1.92 1.69 12.29
CA PHE A 190 -2.05 2.71 13.34
C PHE A 190 -2.29 4.09 12.75
N SER A 191 -1.59 4.39 11.65
CA SER A 191 -1.71 5.61 10.87
C SER A 191 -1.32 5.31 9.42
N PRO A 192 -1.58 6.20 8.45
CA PRO A 192 -1.12 6.01 7.07
C PRO A 192 0.41 5.79 6.93
N SER A 193 1.20 6.20 7.93
CA SER A 193 2.66 6.07 7.96
C SER A 193 3.16 4.97 8.89
N LEU A 194 2.30 4.26 9.63
CA LEU A 194 2.72 3.26 10.63
C LEU A 194 1.81 2.03 10.60
N ARG A 195 2.39 0.87 10.33
CA ARG A 195 1.72 -0.41 10.28
C ARG A 195 2.46 -1.47 11.09
N LEU A 196 1.71 -2.29 11.79
CA LEU A 196 2.18 -3.50 12.44
C LEU A 196 1.60 -4.71 11.71
N SER A 197 2.44 -5.71 11.47
CA SER A 197 2.03 -7.00 10.94
C SER A 197 2.43 -8.10 11.90
N LEU A 198 1.52 -9.03 12.11
CA LEU A 198 1.72 -10.25 12.85
C LEU A 198 1.37 -11.42 11.94
N SER A 199 2.29 -12.35 11.73
CA SER A 199 2.01 -13.54 10.92
C SER A 199 2.60 -14.80 11.52
N ALA A 200 1.96 -15.91 11.23
CA ALA A 200 2.42 -17.25 11.54
C ALA A 200 2.83 -17.91 10.24
N SER A 201 4.11 -18.23 10.10
CA SER A 201 4.60 -18.98 8.95
C SER A 201 4.70 -20.46 9.30
N ASN A 202 4.59 -21.31 8.28
CA ASN A 202 4.62 -22.77 8.42
C ASN A 202 3.65 -23.30 9.48
N PHE A 203 2.49 -22.66 9.64
CA PHE A 203 1.52 -23.01 10.67
C PHE A 203 1.12 -24.49 10.57
N THR A 204 0.93 -24.94 9.33
CA THR A 204 0.72 -26.34 8.95
C THR A 204 1.48 -26.65 7.67
N ASN A 205 2.09 -27.83 7.66
CA ASN A 205 2.81 -28.42 6.54
C ASN A 205 2.14 -29.76 6.20
N ILE A 206 1.68 -29.92 4.97
CA ILE A 206 1.15 -31.19 4.48
C ILE A 206 2.14 -31.71 3.44
N SER A 207 2.90 -32.74 3.80
CA SER A 207 3.86 -33.36 2.91
C SER A 207 3.33 -34.68 2.32
N ASN A 208 3.72 -34.97 1.08
CA ASN A 208 3.45 -36.23 0.41
C ASN A 208 4.69 -36.63 -0.41
N GLY A 209 5.18 -37.84 -0.18
CA GLY A 209 6.40 -38.36 -0.79
C GLY A 209 7.21 -39.16 0.20
N TYR A 210 8.36 -39.65 -0.27
CA TYR A 210 9.30 -40.40 0.54
C TYR A 210 10.72 -39.90 0.23
N LEU A 211 11.49 -39.68 1.29
CA LEU A 211 12.92 -39.40 1.22
C LEU A 211 13.66 -40.47 2.04
N SER A 212 14.73 -41.00 1.45
CA SER A 212 15.68 -41.87 2.17
C SER A 212 16.39 -41.12 3.30
N GLU A 213 16.97 -41.85 4.26
CA GLU A 213 17.69 -41.23 5.38
C GLU A 213 18.80 -40.28 4.94
N THR A 214 19.47 -40.60 3.83
CA THR A 214 20.52 -39.76 3.24
C THR A 214 19.94 -38.43 2.73
N ASN A 215 18.82 -38.47 2.01
CA ASN A 215 18.23 -37.29 1.39
C ASN A 215 17.42 -36.42 2.37
N ARG A 216 16.94 -36.97 3.49
CA ARG A 216 16.30 -36.19 4.57
C ARG A 216 17.17 -35.06 5.09
N SER A 217 18.50 -35.21 5.05
CA SER A 217 19.43 -34.18 5.48
C SER A 217 19.43 -32.92 4.59
N TYR A 218 18.86 -33.04 3.38
CA TYR A 218 18.72 -31.97 2.40
C TYR A 218 17.27 -31.47 2.26
N GLU A 219 16.33 -31.96 3.06
CA GLU A 219 14.93 -31.53 3.01
C GLU A 219 14.80 -30.02 3.28
N PHE A 220 13.88 -29.38 2.58
CA PHE A 220 13.50 -27.99 2.73
C PHE A 220 12.89 -27.79 4.11
N ARG A 221 13.58 -26.99 4.91
CA ARG A 221 13.24 -26.74 6.31
C ARG A 221 12.09 -25.76 6.38
N THR A 222 11.02 -26.17 7.05
CA THR A 222 9.83 -25.32 7.28
C THR A 222 9.51 -25.20 8.77
N PRO A 223 10.40 -24.58 9.57
CA PRO A 223 10.18 -24.43 11.00
C PRO A 223 8.96 -23.52 11.25
N LYS A 224 8.08 -23.92 12.17
CA LYS A 224 6.97 -23.06 12.60
C LYS A 224 7.54 -21.79 13.20
N ASN A 225 7.09 -20.63 12.74
CA ASN A 225 7.54 -19.35 13.30
C ASN A 225 6.41 -18.33 13.38
N VAL A 226 6.62 -17.35 14.27
CA VAL A 226 5.79 -16.16 14.37
C VAL A 226 6.66 -14.96 14.00
N ARG A 227 6.09 -14.06 13.20
CA ARG A 227 6.77 -12.89 12.66
C ARG A 227 6.06 -11.63 13.10
N PHE A 228 6.83 -10.70 13.62
CA PHE A 228 6.41 -9.36 14.00
C PHE A 228 7.11 -8.38 13.08
N ALA A 229 6.36 -7.65 12.27
CA ALA A 229 6.94 -6.64 11.40
C ALA A 229 6.36 -5.26 11.67
N LEU A 230 7.24 -4.30 11.89
CA LEU A 230 6.94 -2.90 12.00
C LEU A 230 7.35 -2.19 10.72
N TYR A 231 6.41 -1.44 10.18
CA TYR A 231 6.48 -0.78 8.91
C TYR A 231 6.26 0.70 9.14
N THR A 232 7.25 1.55 8.89
CA THR A 232 7.09 2.99 9.07
C THR A 232 7.59 3.81 7.89
N GLN A 233 6.94 4.94 7.67
CA GLN A 233 7.32 5.94 6.70
C GLN A 233 7.40 7.30 7.41
N PRO A 234 8.52 7.57 8.13
CA PRO A 234 8.66 8.79 8.92
C PRO A 234 8.60 10.06 8.05
N PHE A 235 8.97 9.95 6.77
CA PHE A 235 8.87 11.03 5.78
C PHE A 235 8.29 10.49 4.47
N PRO A 236 7.62 11.32 3.64
CA PRO A 236 7.01 10.89 2.37
C PRO A 236 7.91 10.10 1.43
N THR A 237 9.23 10.23 1.55
CA THR A 237 10.23 9.62 0.67
C THR A 237 11.16 8.65 1.40
N VAL A 238 10.96 8.36 2.69
CA VAL A 238 11.85 7.52 3.49
C VAL A 238 11.05 6.41 4.14
N GLU A 239 11.45 5.16 3.89
CA GLU A 239 10.87 3.98 4.52
C GLU A 239 11.86 3.36 5.52
N ALA A 240 11.33 2.89 6.64
CA ALA A 240 12.08 2.13 7.61
C ALA A 240 11.23 0.96 8.10
N ASN A 241 11.79 -0.24 8.01
CA ASN A 241 11.05 -1.46 8.30
C ASN A 241 11.90 -2.40 9.14
N ILE A 242 11.28 -3.02 10.13
CA ILE A 242 11.91 -3.99 11.02
C ILE A 242 11.02 -5.22 11.04
N LEU A 243 11.61 -6.39 10.85
CA LEU A 243 10.93 -7.66 11.04
C LEU A 243 11.74 -8.52 12.00
N TYR A 244 11.03 -9.12 12.94
CA TYR A 244 11.55 -10.07 13.91
C TYR A 244 10.80 -11.39 13.77
N GLU A 245 11.53 -12.49 13.67
CA GLU A 245 11.00 -13.85 13.68
C GLU A 245 11.42 -14.56 14.97
N THR A 246 10.52 -15.34 15.55
CA THR A 246 10.74 -16.07 16.82
C THR A 246 11.87 -17.10 16.80
N VAL A 247 12.45 -17.34 15.62
CA VAL A 247 13.63 -18.17 15.36
C VAL A 247 14.94 -17.34 15.43
N ASN A 248 14.92 -16.25 16.20
CA ASN A 248 16.04 -15.32 16.42
C ASN A 248 16.55 -14.60 15.16
N ALA A 249 15.65 -14.36 14.21
CA ALA A 249 15.97 -13.60 13.00
C ALA A 249 15.44 -12.18 13.04
N VAL A 250 16.28 -11.27 12.59
CA VAL A 250 16.00 -9.86 12.44
C VAL A 250 16.34 -9.44 11.03
N GLN A 251 15.39 -8.75 10.41
CA GLN A 251 15.56 -8.03 9.17
C GLN A 251 15.31 -6.55 9.39
N VAL A 252 16.20 -5.71 8.87
CA VAL A 252 16.04 -4.25 8.87
C VAL A 252 16.19 -3.73 7.46
N LEU A 253 15.24 -2.91 7.01
CA LEU A 253 15.33 -2.16 5.75
C LEU A 253 15.25 -0.66 6.03
N LEU A 254 16.12 0.10 5.38
CA LEU A 254 16.02 1.55 5.26
C LEU A 254 16.05 1.92 3.78
N GLY A 255 15.05 2.65 3.30
CA GLY A 255 14.90 3.01 1.89
C GLY A 255 14.62 4.48 1.68
N LYS A 256 15.07 5.00 0.54
CA LYS A 256 14.73 6.35 0.07
C LYS A 256 14.22 6.30 -1.36
N THR A 257 13.09 6.96 -1.59
CA THR A 257 12.44 7.10 -2.90
C THR A 257 12.55 8.54 -3.39
N PHE A 258 12.94 8.69 -4.65
CA PHE A 258 12.98 9.94 -5.40
C PHE A 258 11.84 9.91 -6.41
N LEU A 259 10.97 10.92 -6.36
CA LEU A 259 9.75 11.00 -7.18
C LEU A 259 9.93 12.01 -8.32
N PHE A 260 9.55 11.61 -9.53
CA PHE A 260 9.66 12.39 -10.76
C PHE A 260 8.39 12.18 -11.61
N ASP A 261 7.29 12.88 -11.33
CA ASP A 261 5.98 12.72 -11.98
C ASP A 261 5.56 11.24 -12.13
N ASN A 262 5.78 10.65 -13.31
CA ASN A 262 5.45 9.27 -13.65
C ASN A 262 6.58 8.26 -13.38
N ILE A 263 7.74 8.71 -12.92
CA ILE A 263 8.92 7.90 -12.66
C ILE A 263 9.26 7.99 -11.17
N SER A 264 9.66 6.88 -10.57
CA SER A 264 10.32 6.92 -9.26
C SER A 264 11.56 6.06 -9.23
N ALA A 265 12.61 6.58 -8.60
CA ALA A 265 13.83 5.85 -8.32
C ALA A 265 13.89 5.57 -6.82
N ASN A 266 14.26 4.35 -6.42
CA ASN A 266 14.39 4.01 -5.01
C ASN A 266 15.69 3.24 -4.77
N VAL A 267 16.33 3.51 -3.65
CA VAL A 267 17.47 2.75 -3.15
C VAL A 267 17.17 2.37 -1.71
N SER A 268 17.27 1.09 -1.40
CA SER A 268 17.16 0.61 -0.02
C SER A 268 18.35 -0.25 0.39
N CYS A 269 18.69 -0.19 1.67
CA CYS A 269 19.70 -0.99 2.33
C CYS A 269 19.00 -2.01 3.22
N ASN A 270 19.45 -3.25 3.18
CA ASN A 270 18.89 -4.36 3.94
C ASN A 270 19.97 -5.05 4.77
N TYR A 271 19.66 -5.35 6.03
CA TYR A 271 20.44 -6.18 6.93
C TYR A 271 19.62 -7.42 7.35
N PHE A 272 20.28 -8.57 7.41
CA PHE A 272 19.71 -9.84 7.86
C PHE A 272 20.64 -10.50 8.89
N SER A 273 20.14 -10.82 10.08
CA SER A 273 20.96 -11.42 11.15
C SER A 273 21.43 -12.83 10.84
N ASP A 274 20.56 -13.67 10.26
CA ASP A 274 20.73 -15.13 10.22
C ASP A 274 21.91 -15.60 9.39
N PHE A 275 22.25 -14.84 8.36
CA PHE A 275 23.37 -15.09 7.48
C PHE A 275 24.26 -13.85 7.32
N SER A 276 24.06 -12.83 8.19
CA SER A 276 24.79 -11.54 8.17
C SER A 276 24.84 -10.89 6.78
N LEU A 277 23.80 -11.09 5.99
CA LEU A 277 23.74 -10.57 4.62
C LEU A 277 23.35 -9.11 4.68
N ASN A 278 24.19 -8.32 4.03
CA ASN A 278 23.95 -6.92 3.77
C ASN A 278 23.76 -6.76 2.27
N GLY A 279 22.82 -5.94 1.86
CA GLY A 279 22.63 -5.66 0.44
C GLY A 279 21.92 -4.34 0.18
N ILE A 280 22.07 -3.88 -1.06
CA ILE A 280 21.32 -2.75 -1.59
C ILE A 280 20.35 -3.19 -2.69
N GLN A 281 19.28 -2.44 -2.79
CA GLN A 281 18.20 -2.65 -3.74
C GLN A 281 17.90 -1.35 -4.50
N PRO A 282 18.70 -1.03 -5.53
CA PRO A 282 18.35 0.03 -6.45
C PRO A 282 17.18 -0.39 -7.33
N SER A 283 16.28 0.54 -7.59
CA SER A 283 15.12 0.32 -8.44
C SER A 283 14.70 1.58 -9.16
N LEU A 284 14.13 1.38 -10.34
CA LEU A 284 13.52 2.42 -11.15
C LEU A 284 12.13 1.91 -11.53
N SER A 285 11.12 2.75 -11.37
CA SER A 285 9.74 2.42 -11.69
C SER A 285 9.10 3.53 -12.50
N PHE A 286 8.14 3.13 -13.34
CA PHE A 286 7.36 3.97 -14.20
C PHE A 286 5.88 3.64 -14.00
N HIS A 287 5.05 4.66 -13.87
CA HIS A 287 3.62 4.55 -13.61
C HIS A 287 2.88 5.39 -14.64
N TYR A 288 1.93 4.76 -15.34
CA TYR A 288 1.06 5.44 -16.29
C TYR A 288 -0.35 4.86 -16.22
N ARG A 289 -1.28 5.63 -15.66
CA ARG A 289 -2.68 5.23 -15.43
C ARG A 289 -2.75 3.89 -14.67
N ASN A 290 -3.15 2.83 -15.38
CA ASN A 290 -3.39 1.50 -14.86
C ASN A 290 -2.19 0.55 -15.07
N ILE A 291 -1.08 1.05 -15.63
CA ILE A 291 0.11 0.25 -15.92
C ILE A 291 1.26 0.76 -15.06
N SER A 292 1.99 -0.18 -14.47
CA SER A 292 3.21 0.10 -13.72
C SER A 292 4.30 -0.84 -14.19
N ALA A 293 5.51 -0.34 -14.36
CA ALA A 293 6.67 -1.15 -14.72
C ALA A 293 7.83 -0.79 -13.79
N ALA A 294 8.61 -1.78 -13.34
CA ALA A 294 9.76 -1.54 -12.49
C ALA A 294 10.92 -2.47 -12.83
N VAL A 295 12.12 -1.91 -12.82
CA VAL A 295 13.38 -2.66 -12.80
C VAL A 295 13.94 -2.58 -11.39
N LEU A 296 14.35 -3.71 -10.83
CA LEU A 296 14.93 -3.83 -9.51
C LEU A 296 16.22 -4.66 -9.58
N GLY A 297 17.28 -4.15 -8.97
CA GLY A 297 18.49 -4.91 -8.71
C GLY A 297 18.55 -5.33 -7.24
N VAL A 298 19.08 -6.52 -6.98
CA VAL A 298 19.49 -6.93 -5.63
C VAL A 298 20.99 -7.20 -5.66
N ILE A 299 21.75 -6.41 -4.92
CA ILE A 299 23.21 -6.49 -4.84
C ILE A 299 23.57 -6.81 -3.40
N TYR A 300 24.20 -7.96 -3.19
CA TYR A 300 24.68 -8.35 -1.86
C TYR A 300 26.15 -7.98 -1.65
N PHE A 301 26.47 -7.54 -0.44
CA PHE A 301 27.82 -7.10 -0.03
C PHE A 301 28.64 -8.19 0.65
N SER A 302 27.99 -9.14 1.34
CA SER A 302 28.66 -10.23 2.05
C SER A 302 29.16 -11.35 1.12
N ASP A 303 30.02 -12.24 1.63
CA ASP A 303 30.76 -13.35 0.98
C ASP A 303 29.92 -14.44 0.25
N ILE A 304 28.73 -14.12 -0.23
CA ILE A 304 27.78 -14.97 -0.96
C ILE A 304 28.33 -15.49 -2.30
N GLN A 305 29.51 -15.01 -2.72
CA GLN A 305 30.21 -15.50 -3.90
C GLN A 305 31.13 -16.70 -3.61
N LYS A 306 31.30 -17.13 -2.36
CA LYS A 306 32.12 -18.31 -2.03
C LYS A 306 31.27 -19.57 -2.19
N THR A 307 31.80 -20.53 -2.94
CA THR A 307 31.35 -21.93 -2.97
C THR A 307 30.99 -22.37 -1.56
N ALA A 308 29.71 -22.61 -1.29
CA ALA A 308 29.28 -23.10 0.00
C ALA A 308 29.66 -24.58 0.14
N SER A 309 30.15 -24.98 1.31
CA SER A 309 30.52 -26.38 1.51
C SER A 309 29.27 -27.25 1.59
N LEU A 310 29.38 -28.54 1.23
CA LEU A 310 28.30 -29.50 1.45
C LEU A 310 27.88 -29.54 2.93
N ALA A 311 28.85 -29.41 3.84
CA ALA A 311 28.60 -29.34 5.28
C ALA A 311 27.71 -28.15 5.66
N ASP A 312 27.83 -27.00 4.98
CA ASP A 312 26.98 -25.84 5.21
C ASP A 312 25.53 -26.08 4.78
N LEU A 313 25.31 -26.79 3.67
CA LEU A 313 23.97 -27.15 3.21
C LEU A 313 23.32 -28.18 4.14
N THR A 314 24.06 -29.20 4.57
CA THR A 314 23.54 -30.22 5.49
C THR A 314 23.24 -29.67 6.89
N SER A 315 24.09 -28.78 7.42
CA SER A 315 23.93 -28.21 8.76
C SER A 315 22.80 -27.19 8.85
N HIS A 316 22.67 -26.30 7.87
CA HIS A 316 21.70 -25.20 7.92
C HIS A 316 20.46 -25.43 7.05
N GLY A 317 20.53 -26.31 6.04
CA GLY A 317 19.46 -26.55 5.07
C GLY A 317 19.07 -25.32 4.26
N MET A 318 17.94 -25.44 3.56
CA MET A 318 17.25 -24.31 2.92
C MET A 318 15.86 -24.15 3.50
N SER A 319 15.46 -22.92 3.79
CA SER A 319 14.09 -22.56 4.19
C SER A 319 13.48 -21.43 3.34
N ASN A 320 14.23 -20.89 2.37
CA ASN A 320 13.70 -19.96 1.36
C ASN A 320 14.42 -20.12 0.03
N LEU A 321 13.66 -20.16 -1.08
CA LEU A 321 14.19 -20.26 -2.44
C LEU A 321 14.63 -18.90 -3.00
N MET A 322 14.02 -17.81 -2.54
CA MET A 322 14.23 -16.46 -3.06
C MET A 322 15.51 -15.86 -2.53
N HIS A 323 15.72 -15.92 -1.23
CA HIS A 323 16.82 -15.23 -0.60
C HIS A 323 17.39 -16.07 0.52
N ASN A 324 18.61 -16.52 0.31
CA ASN A 324 19.35 -17.37 1.21
C ASN A 324 20.86 -17.16 0.96
N LYS A 325 21.70 -17.80 1.78
CA LYS A 325 23.16 -17.74 1.67
C LYS A 325 23.74 -18.20 0.32
N PHE A 326 22.96 -18.91 -0.49
CA PHE A 326 23.33 -19.39 -1.82
C PHE A 326 22.76 -18.51 -2.96
N SER A 327 22.19 -17.35 -2.65
CA SER A 327 21.53 -16.48 -3.63
C SER A 327 22.49 -15.51 -4.28
N ARG A 328 22.54 -15.45 -5.61
CA ARG A 328 23.43 -14.48 -6.29
C ARG A 328 22.75 -13.12 -6.43
N ASN A 329 23.54 -12.11 -6.82
CA ASN A 329 22.99 -10.84 -7.28
C ASN A 329 21.93 -11.09 -8.36
N LYS A 330 20.88 -10.28 -8.39
CA LYS A 330 19.74 -10.48 -9.29
C LYS A 330 19.32 -9.18 -9.95
N ALA A 331 18.73 -9.32 -11.13
CA ALA A 331 17.97 -8.26 -11.77
C ALA A 331 16.56 -8.79 -12.06
N LEU A 332 15.57 -7.94 -11.80
CA LEU A 332 14.16 -8.24 -11.90
C LEU A 332 13.48 -7.14 -12.70
N PHE A 333 12.52 -7.53 -13.53
CA PHE A 333 11.66 -6.62 -14.27
C PHE A 333 10.21 -7.02 -14.02
N ASN A 334 9.44 -6.12 -13.42
CA ASN A 334 8.04 -6.33 -13.09
C ASN A 334 7.15 -5.44 -13.94
N VAL A 335 6.06 -5.99 -14.45
CA VAL A 335 4.98 -5.24 -15.11
C VAL A 335 3.67 -5.57 -14.40
N SER A 336 2.96 -4.52 -13.97
CA SER A 336 1.64 -4.62 -13.35
C SER A 336 0.60 -3.92 -14.21
N TYR A 337 -0.55 -4.55 -14.34
CA TYR A 337 -1.78 -3.96 -14.86
C TYR A 337 -2.84 -3.98 -13.76
N ARG A 338 -3.40 -2.81 -13.45
CA ARG A 338 -4.39 -2.61 -12.41
C ARG A 338 -5.65 -2.05 -13.00
N LEU A 339 -6.67 -2.87 -13.08
CA LEU A 339 -8.02 -2.36 -13.21
C LEU A 339 -8.43 -1.89 -11.81
N ASN A 340 -8.09 -0.65 -11.48
CA ASN A 340 -8.72 0.03 -10.37
C ASN A 340 -10.03 0.60 -10.91
N THR A 341 -11.04 -0.26 -11.10
CA THR A 341 -12.39 0.28 -11.29
C THR A 341 -12.68 1.13 -10.07
N GLU A 342 -12.91 2.43 -10.29
CA GLU A 342 -13.50 3.29 -9.29
C GLU A 342 -14.70 2.54 -8.70
N THR A 343 -14.88 2.66 -7.38
CA THR A 343 -16.07 2.14 -6.69
C THR A 343 -17.28 2.46 -7.54
N GLU A 344 -18.14 1.46 -7.77
CA GLU A 344 -19.30 1.61 -8.65
C GLU A 344 -20.02 2.92 -8.31
N ARG A 345 -19.98 3.86 -9.26
CA ARG A 345 -20.55 5.18 -9.08
C ARG A 345 -22.06 5.04 -8.99
N LEU A 346 -22.60 5.15 -7.77
CA LEU A 346 -24.03 5.00 -7.55
C LEU A 346 -24.80 6.26 -7.93
N VAL A 347 -24.13 7.42 -7.90
CA VAL A 347 -24.72 8.73 -8.23
C VAL A 347 -23.78 9.61 -9.04
N GLN A 348 -24.37 10.47 -9.86
CA GLN A 348 -23.65 11.38 -10.75
C GLN A 348 -24.31 12.76 -10.76
N PHE A 349 -23.51 13.83 -10.72
CA PHE A 349 -23.96 15.17 -11.06
C PHE A 349 -24.37 15.25 -12.53
N VAL A 350 -25.58 15.75 -12.75
CA VAL A 350 -26.04 16.21 -14.06
C VAL A 350 -25.59 17.66 -14.27
N ASP A 351 -25.76 18.50 -13.25
CA ASP A 351 -25.31 19.89 -13.23
C ASP A 351 -25.31 20.42 -11.78
N VAL A 352 -24.60 21.53 -11.56
CA VAL A 352 -24.71 22.35 -10.34
C VAL A 352 -24.95 23.80 -10.71
N THR A 353 -26.01 24.37 -10.17
CA THR A 353 -26.38 25.78 -10.31
C THR A 353 -26.08 26.52 -9.02
N ILE A 354 -25.28 27.59 -9.10
CA ILE A 354 -25.03 28.50 -7.98
C ILE A 354 -26.15 29.54 -7.99
N SER A 355 -26.93 29.58 -6.91
CA SER A 355 -28.07 30.48 -6.78
C SER A 355 -27.64 31.87 -6.34
N ASN A 356 -26.67 31.93 -5.41
CA ASN A 356 -26.28 33.18 -4.74
C ASN A 356 -24.76 33.37 -4.78
N SER A 357 -24.31 34.61 -4.99
CA SER A 357 -22.93 35.00 -4.69
C SER A 357 -22.72 35.05 -3.18
N ILE A 358 -21.49 34.82 -2.72
CA ILE A 358 -21.21 34.85 -1.28
C ILE A 358 -20.93 36.27 -0.83
N PHE A 359 -21.66 36.69 0.21
CA PHE A 359 -21.39 37.92 0.96
C PHE A 359 -20.89 37.53 2.34
N PRO A 360 -19.60 37.77 2.66
CA PRO A 360 -19.04 37.39 3.95
C PRO A 360 -19.77 37.99 5.16
N THR A 361 -20.49 39.09 4.97
CA THR A 361 -21.33 39.76 5.97
C THR A 361 -22.55 38.94 6.38
N PHE A 362 -22.97 37.95 5.59
CA PHE A 362 -24.17 37.15 5.80
C PHE A 362 -23.85 35.69 6.15
N THR A 363 -22.85 35.45 7.00
CA THR A 363 -22.44 34.09 7.39
C THR A 363 -23.60 33.19 7.83
N GLU A 364 -24.56 33.73 8.59
CA GLU A 364 -25.72 32.97 9.10
C GLU A 364 -26.71 32.59 7.98
N HIS A 365 -26.88 33.44 6.97
CA HIS A 365 -27.84 33.21 5.90
C HIS A 365 -27.51 31.94 5.10
N PHE A 366 -26.24 31.68 4.83
CA PHE A 366 -25.82 30.51 4.04
C PHE A 366 -25.79 29.19 4.83
N ALA A 367 -25.96 29.26 6.15
CA ALA A 367 -26.18 28.10 7.00
C ALA A 367 -27.64 27.63 6.96
N ASP A 368 -28.59 28.56 6.83
CA ASP A 368 -30.03 28.29 6.80
C ASP A 368 -30.60 28.19 5.38
N GLU A 369 -30.00 28.89 4.41
CA GLU A 369 -30.41 28.90 3.00
C GLU A 369 -29.31 28.37 2.08
N PRO A 370 -29.64 27.51 1.11
CA PRO A 370 -28.65 26.92 0.23
C PRO A 370 -28.11 27.95 -0.76
N PHE A 371 -26.79 28.06 -0.87
CA PHE A 371 -26.15 28.96 -1.84
C PHE A 371 -26.09 28.35 -3.25
N ALA A 372 -26.23 27.02 -3.36
CA ALA A 372 -26.23 26.29 -4.62
C ALA A 372 -27.14 25.07 -4.57
N VAL A 373 -27.59 24.61 -5.74
CA VAL A 373 -28.40 23.40 -5.91
C VAL A 373 -27.76 22.52 -6.98
N GLY A 374 -27.44 21.29 -6.63
CA GLY A 374 -26.97 20.27 -7.56
C GLY A 374 -28.12 19.40 -8.05
N ARG A 375 -28.06 18.96 -9.31
CA ARG A 375 -28.93 17.90 -9.83
C ARG A 375 -28.12 16.61 -9.90
N VAL A 376 -28.59 15.57 -9.23
CA VAL A 376 -27.92 14.26 -9.20
C VAL A 376 -28.83 13.16 -9.69
N VAL A 377 -28.29 12.23 -10.46
CA VAL A 377 -28.97 11.02 -10.93
C VAL A 377 -28.47 9.80 -10.18
N ASN A 378 -29.37 8.95 -9.72
CA ASN A 378 -29.04 7.63 -9.18
C ASN A 378 -28.86 6.64 -10.34
N LEU A 379 -27.66 6.08 -10.47
CA LEU A 379 -27.31 5.12 -11.52
C LEU A 379 -27.67 3.69 -11.14
N SER A 380 -28.06 3.41 -9.90
CA SER A 380 -28.37 2.07 -9.40
C SER A 380 -29.87 1.70 -9.54
N ASP A 381 -30.17 0.41 -9.34
CA ASP A 381 -31.54 -0.13 -9.29
C ASP A 381 -32.15 -0.11 -7.88
N LYS A 382 -31.50 0.54 -6.91
CA LYS A 382 -31.94 0.61 -5.50
C LYS A 382 -31.98 2.07 -5.02
N PRO A 383 -32.78 2.41 -3.99
CA PRO A 383 -32.73 3.73 -3.38
C PRO A 383 -31.35 3.98 -2.75
N VAL A 384 -30.79 5.18 -2.95
CA VAL A 384 -29.46 5.56 -2.47
C VAL A 384 -29.56 6.84 -1.63
N SER A 385 -28.90 6.85 -0.46
CA SER A 385 -28.81 8.04 0.40
C SER A 385 -27.57 8.86 0.01
N VAL A 386 -27.79 10.05 -0.52
CA VAL A 386 -26.75 10.98 -0.99
C VAL A 386 -26.44 11.98 0.11
N LYS A 387 -25.16 12.18 0.39
CA LYS A 387 -24.64 13.18 1.33
C LYS A 387 -23.87 14.24 0.53
N PRO A 388 -24.47 15.41 0.30
CA PRO A 388 -23.81 16.50 -0.39
C PRO A 388 -22.78 17.18 0.53
N SER A 389 -21.64 17.57 -0.02
CA SER A 389 -20.72 18.48 0.67
C SER A 389 -20.06 19.46 -0.29
N SER A 390 -19.63 20.60 0.23
CA SER A 390 -18.96 21.63 -0.57
C SER A 390 -17.75 22.22 0.15
N LYS A 391 -16.79 22.69 -0.63
CA LYS A 391 -15.63 23.45 -0.15
C LYS A 391 -15.38 24.63 -1.07
N ILE A 392 -15.41 25.83 -0.50
CA ILE A 392 -15.09 27.07 -1.22
C ILE A 392 -13.66 27.47 -0.88
N ASP A 393 -12.82 27.59 -1.90
CA ASP A 393 -11.43 27.95 -1.72
C ASP A 393 -11.30 29.31 -1.02
N LYS A 394 -10.40 29.37 -0.03
CA LYS A 394 -10.11 30.50 0.87
C LYS A 394 -11.19 30.88 1.87
N ILE A 395 -12.46 30.49 1.67
CA ILE A 395 -13.52 30.71 2.66
C ILE A 395 -13.48 29.62 3.73
N ASN A 396 -13.36 28.35 3.31
CA ASN A 396 -13.42 27.19 4.21
C ASN A 396 -12.19 26.30 4.09
N SER A 397 -11.59 25.98 5.23
CA SER A 397 -10.50 25.00 5.33
C SER A 397 -11.01 23.56 5.18
N GLU A 398 -12.22 23.29 5.68
CA GLU A 398 -12.86 21.97 5.74
C GLU A 398 -14.07 21.86 4.80
N LEU A 399 -14.54 20.63 4.58
CA LEU A 399 -15.77 20.33 3.83
C LEU A 399 -16.99 20.67 4.69
N ILE A 400 -17.93 21.43 4.12
CA ILE A 400 -19.23 21.68 4.74
C ILE A 400 -20.22 20.63 4.24
N TYR A 401 -20.77 19.85 5.17
CA TYR A 401 -21.74 18.80 4.87
C TYR A 401 -23.16 19.36 4.90
N SER A 402 -23.92 19.05 3.86
CA SER A 402 -25.34 19.39 3.72
C SER A 402 -26.23 18.21 4.12
N PRO A 403 -27.54 18.43 4.35
CA PRO A 403 -28.46 17.36 4.72
C PRO A 403 -28.51 16.22 3.69
N ASN A 404 -28.65 14.99 4.18
CA ASN A 404 -28.74 13.82 3.31
C ASN A 404 -30.06 13.80 2.54
N VAL A 405 -30.03 13.34 1.30
CA VAL A 405 -31.19 13.23 0.42
C VAL A 405 -31.29 11.80 -0.11
N LEU A 406 -32.46 11.18 0.06
CA LEU A 406 -32.74 9.86 -0.50
C LEU A 406 -33.16 9.99 -1.97
N VAL A 407 -32.46 9.33 -2.88
CA VAL A 407 -32.72 9.34 -4.32
C VAL A 407 -33.20 7.96 -4.76
N GLN A 408 -34.37 7.91 -5.41
CA GLN A 408 -34.97 6.65 -5.87
C GLN A 408 -34.16 6.04 -7.05
N PRO A 409 -34.30 4.73 -7.32
CA PRO A 409 -33.61 4.06 -8.42
C PRO A 409 -33.80 4.78 -9.76
N LYS A 410 -32.71 4.99 -10.51
CA LYS A 410 -32.74 5.64 -11.84
C LYS A 410 -33.36 7.04 -11.90
N ASP A 411 -33.62 7.66 -10.75
CA ASP A 411 -34.26 8.96 -10.66
C ASP A 411 -33.23 10.10 -10.58
N THR A 412 -33.65 11.32 -10.92
CA THR A 412 -32.84 12.53 -10.82
C THR A 412 -33.47 13.51 -9.85
N VAL A 413 -32.74 13.89 -8.80
CA VAL A 413 -33.23 14.75 -7.72
C VAL A 413 -32.31 15.96 -7.55
N SER A 414 -32.89 17.09 -7.11
CA SER A 414 -32.16 18.28 -6.73
C SER A 414 -31.72 18.21 -5.27
N ILE A 415 -30.43 18.46 -5.01
CA ILE A 415 -29.82 18.44 -3.68
C ILE A 415 -29.29 19.83 -3.32
N PRO A 416 -29.55 20.33 -2.10
CA PRO A 416 -29.07 21.64 -1.67
C PRO A 416 -27.62 21.58 -1.17
N PHE A 417 -26.87 22.66 -1.39
CA PHE A 417 -25.55 22.89 -0.81
C PHE A 417 -25.57 24.13 0.09
N TYR A 418 -25.11 23.93 1.32
CA TYR A 418 -24.95 24.96 2.33
C TYR A 418 -23.48 25.26 2.56
N THR A 419 -23.19 26.45 3.08
CA THR A 419 -21.83 26.85 3.43
C THR A 419 -21.85 27.72 4.68
N VAL A 420 -20.75 27.70 5.43
CA VAL A 420 -20.48 28.65 6.50
C VAL A 420 -19.29 29.48 6.05
N VAL A 421 -19.30 30.80 6.28
CA VAL A 421 -18.14 31.66 6.02
C VAL A 421 -17.34 31.77 7.32
N SER A 422 -16.04 31.46 7.29
CA SER A 422 -15.18 31.64 8.46
C SER A 422 -15.18 33.09 8.96
N GLU A 423 -15.27 33.29 10.27
CA GLU A 423 -15.19 34.63 10.88
C GLU A 423 -13.82 35.31 10.65
N GLU A 424 -12.78 34.51 10.37
CA GLU A 424 -11.44 35.00 10.08
C GLU A 424 -11.28 35.47 8.62
N TYR A 425 -12.25 35.21 7.75
CA TYR A 425 -12.17 35.57 6.35
C TYR A 425 -12.36 37.08 6.16
N PHE A 426 -11.31 37.75 5.68
CA PHE A 426 -11.34 39.17 5.31
C PHE A 426 -10.76 39.40 3.92
N SER A 427 -11.55 40.02 3.03
CA SER A 427 -11.10 40.50 1.73
C SER A 427 -11.63 41.90 1.44
N PRO A 428 -10.75 42.88 1.13
CA PRO A 428 -11.19 44.25 0.81
C PRO A 428 -11.75 44.39 -0.61
N LYS A 429 -11.66 43.36 -1.46
CA LYS A 429 -12.09 43.40 -2.87
C LYS A 429 -12.92 42.17 -3.23
N HIS A 430 -13.79 42.31 -4.23
CA HIS A 430 -14.50 41.18 -4.83
C HIS A 430 -13.49 40.27 -5.53
N GLU A 431 -13.63 38.96 -5.37
CA GLU A 431 -12.81 37.96 -6.04
C GLU A 431 -13.67 36.86 -6.64
N ILE A 432 -13.24 36.32 -7.78
CA ILE A 432 -13.78 35.07 -8.32
C ILE A 432 -12.94 33.95 -7.72
N SER A 433 -13.59 33.05 -7.01
CA SER A 433 -13.00 31.83 -6.47
C SER A 433 -13.66 30.60 -7.10
N PHE A 434 -13.27 29.42 -6.65
CA PHE A 434 -13.87 28.16 -7.05
C PHE A 434 -14.52 27.48 -5.85
N VAL A 435 -15.63 26.82 -6.12
CA VAL A 435 -16.28 25.91 -5.19
C VAL A 435 -16.23 24.50 -5.76
N ASN A 436 -15.79 23.57 -4.93
CA ASN A 436 -15.80 22.14 -5.22
C ASN A 436 -17.01 21.52 -4.54
N PHE A 437 -17.87 20.88 -5.32
CA PHE A 437 -19.03 20.14 -4.86
C PHE A 437 -18.75 18.64 -4.91
N TYR A 438 -19.19 17.92 -3.88
CA TYR A 438 -18.99 16.49 -3.75
C TYR A 438 -20.32 15.82 -3.41
N VAL A 439 -20.54 14.62 -3.94
CA VAL A 439 -21.63 13.74 -3.54
C VAL A 439 -21.05 12.41 -3.08
N THR A 440 -21.41 12.02 -1.86
CA THR A 440 -20.98 10.76 -1.25
C THR A 440 -22.19 9.93 -0.91
N THR A 441 -22.06 8.61 -0.89
CA THR A 441 -23.15 7.70 -0.53
C THR A 441 -22.77 6.91 0.74
N GLU A 442 -22.60 5.60 0.61
CA GLU A 442 -22.10 4.72 1.67
C GLU A 442 -20.56 4.58 1.63
N ASN A 443 -19.95 4.98 0.52
CA ASN A 443 -18.51 4.92 0.30
C ASN A 443 -17.77 6.05 1.03
N ARG A 444 -16.48 5.82 1.31
CA ARG A 444 -15.58 6.82 1.92
C ARG A 444 -15.11 7.91 0.97
N ASP A 445 -15.02 7.58 -0.32
CA ASP A 445 -14.65 8.51 -1.39
C ASP A 445 -15.92 9.09 -2.03
N ALA A 446 -15.81 10.27 -2.64
CA ALA A 446 -16.92 10.87 -3.38
C ALA A 446 -17.27 10.04 -4.61
N ASP A 447 -18.56 9.78 -4.82
CA ASP A 447 -19.05 9.09 -6.02
C ASP A 447 -18.93 10.02 -7.23
N ASP A 448 -18.96 11.35 -7.02
CA ASP A 448 -18.70 12.35 -8.05
C ASP A 448 -18.30 13.71 -7.46
N GLU A 449 -17.62 14.51 -8.27
CA GLU A 449 -17.21 15.88 -7.94
C GLU A 449 -17.44 16.84 -9.12
N MET A 450 -17.76 18.09 -8.81
CA MET A 450 -17.92 19.15 -9.81
C MET A 450 -17.40 20.47 -9.26
N GLN A 451 -16.61 21.19 -10.06
CA GLN A 451 -16.11 22.51 -9.72
C GLN A 451 -16.88 23.58 -10.52
N LYS A 452 -17.27 24.68 -9.84
CA LYS A 452 -17.89 25.84 -10.49
C LYS A 452 -17.23 27.14 -9.98
N PRO A 453 -17.14 28.18 -10.82
CA PRO A 453 -16.70 29.50 -10.39
C PRO A 453 -17.75 30.15 -9.48
N LEU A 454 -17.31 30.84 -8.44
CA LEU A 454 -18.17 31.52 -7.47
C LEU A 454 -17.65 32.94 -7.22
N LEU A 455 -18.54 33.93 -7.32
CA LEU A 455 -18.22 35.30 -6.94
C LEU A 455 -18.29 35.44 -5.42
N ILE A 456 -17.17 35.85 -4.82
CA ILE A 456 -17.08 36.23 -3.41
C ILE A 456 -16.98 37.75 -3.35
N ASN A 457 -17.92 38.38 -2.67
CA ASN A 457 -17.94 39.82 -2.50
C ASN A 457 -16.97 40.28 -1.40
N SER A 458 -16.60 41.56 -1.41
CA SER A 458 -15.77 42.13 -0.35
C SER A 458 -16.42 41.99 1.04
N SER A 459 -15.63 41.96 2.10
CA SER A 459 -16.11 41.79 3.48
C SER A 459 -17.04 42.89 3.99
N ASN A 460 -17.13 44.02 3.29
CA ASN A 460 -18.07 45.11 3.60
C ASN A 460 -19.19 45.24 2.56
N ALA A 461 -19.28 44.32 1.60
CA ALA A 461 -20.33 44.33 0.60
C ALA A 461 -21.66 43.87 1.21
N TRP A 462 -22.73 44.36 0.60
CA TRP A 462 -24.10 44.09 0.97
C TRP A 462 -24.90 43.84 -0.31
N ASP A 463 -25.88 42.93 -0.25
CA ASP A 463 -26.73 42.53 -1.38
C ASP A 463 -27.80 43.56 -1.78
N GLY A 464 -27.98 44.62 -1.00
CA GLY A 464 -29.02 45.62 -1.23
C GLY A 464 -30.32 45.36 -0.47
N GLU A 465 -30.43 44.26 0.28
CA GLU A 465 -31.62 43.93 1.08
C GLU A 465 -31.44 44.30 2.55
N VAL A 466 -32.22 45.29 3.03
CA VAL A 466 -32.00 45.88 4.37
C VAL A 466 -32.21 44.85 5.48
N ARG A 467 -33.09 43.87 5.24
CA ARG A 467 -33.37 42.75 6.16
C ARG A 467 -32.15 41.85 6.43
N ASN A 468 -31.18 41.80 5.53
CA ASN A 468 -30.02 40.91 5.63
C ASN A 468 -28.81 41.58 6.33
N LEU A 469 -28.87 42.89 6.60
CA LEU A 469 -27.80 43.61 7.30
C LEU A 469 -27.75 43.25 8.79
N ARG A 470 -26.66 42.58 9.19
CA ARG A 470 -26.45 42.09 10.57
C ARG A 470 -26.37 43.21 11.62
N TYR A 471 -25.94 44.43 11.25
CA TYR A 471 -25.82 45.55 12.19
C TYR A 471 -26.08 46.91 11.53
N PHE A 472 -27.09 47.64 12.03
CA PHE A 472 -26.99 49.10 12.03
C PHE A 472 -25.79 49.49 12.89
N VAL A 473 -25.03 50.48 12.42
CA VAL A 473 -24.04 51.24 13.18
C VAL A 473 -24.50 51.35 14.63
N LYS A 474 -23.77 50.71 15.56
CA LYS A 474 -23.97 50.93 16.99
C LYS A 474 -23.90 52.45 17.16
N ARG A 475 -24.98 53.10 17.61
CA ARG A 475 -25.01 54.52 17.97
C ARG A 475 -24.06 54.73 19.15
N ASP A 476 -22.76 54.69 18.88
CA ASP A 476 -21.74 55.05 19.84
C ASP A 476 -21.59 56.56 19.74
N LEU A 477 -22.46 57.24 20.50
CA LEU A 477 -22.45 58.69 20.62
C LEU A 477 -21.08 59.18 21.15
N ASN A 478 -20.36 58.38 21.93
CA ASN A 478 -19.04 58.73 22.43
C ASN A 478 -18.01 58.70 21.31
N PHE A 479 -17.96 57.61 20.53
CA PHE A 479 -17.05 57.54 19.37
C PHE A 479 -17.34 58.65 18.34
N SER A 480 -18.61 58.90 18.06
CA SER A 480 -19.04 59.95 17.12
C SER A 480 -18.68 61.35 17.64
N SER A 481 -18.92 61.61 18.93
CA SER A 481 -18.60 62.89 19.59
C SER A 481 -17.10 63.12 19.68
N GLU A 482 -16.31 62.11 20.06
CA GLU A 482 -14.85 62.24 20.14
C GLU A 482 -14.23 62.44 18.76
N LYS A 483 -14.70 61.71 17.74
CA LYS A 483 -14.22 61.85 16.37
C LYS A 483 -14.60 63.22 15.79
N ALA A 484 -15.82 63.69 16.03
CA ALA A 484 -16.25 65.04 15.66
C ALA A 484 -15.39 66.11 16.37
N LYS A 485 -15.19 66.02 17.69
CA LYS A 485 -14.32 66.92 18.45
C LYS A 485 -12.89 66.92 17.91
N ARG A 486 -12.34 65.76 17.56
CA ARG A 486 -10.98 65.63 17.06
C ARG A 486 -10.80 66.19 15.65
N LEU A 487 -11.82 66.08 14.79
CA LEU A 487 -11.84 66.68 13.45
C LEU A 487 -12.07 68.20 13.49
N LEU A 488 -12.87 68.68 14.43
CA LEU A 488 -13.21 70.11 14.57
C LEU A 488 -12.16 70.90 15.37
N ALA A 489 -11.42 70.26 16.28
CA ALA A 489 -10.43 70.91 17.14
C ALA A 489 -9.33 71.69 16.38
N PRO A 490 -8.78 71.22 15.23
CA PRO A 490 -7.81 71.98 14.45
C PRO A 490 -8.40 73.24 13.79
N HIS A 491 -9.71 73.24 13.52
CA HIS A 491 -10.45 74.35 12.90
C HIS A 491 -11.12 75.27 13.92
N LYS A 492 -10.76 75.15 15.21
CA LYS A 492 -11.41 75.88 16.30
C LYS A 492 -11.40 77.39 16.09
N SER A 493 -10.30 77.98 15.63
CA SER A 493 -10.20 79.42 15.36
C SER A 493 -11.09 79.90 14.21
N GLU A 494 -11.38 79.03 13.25
CA GLU A 494 -12.28 79.32 12.11
C GLU A 494 -13.76 79.16 12.54
N LEU A 495 -14.03 78.21 13.43
CA LEU A 495 -15.35 77.96 14.03
C LEU A 495 -15.74 79.04 15.05
N ASP A 496 -14.78 79.55 15.82
CA ASP A 496 -14.99 80.64 16.80
C ASP A 496 -15.17 82.01 16.13
N THR A 497 -14.79 82.15 14.85
CA THR A 497 -14.97 83.37 14.05
C THR A 497 -16.17 83.30 13.11
N THR A 498 -16.90 82.17 13.09
CA THR A 498 -18.10 82.03 12.25
C THR A 498 -19.31 82.72 12.88
N ASN A 499 -20.11 83.34 12.00
CA ASN A 499 -21.26 84.19 12.28
C ASN A 499 -22.19 83.69 13.39
N SER A 500 -22.74 84.60 14.20
CA SER A 500 -23.57 84.39 15.40
C SER A 500 -24.86 83.57 15.18
N ALA A 501 -25.18 83.19 13.95
CA ALA A 501 -26.28 82.28 13.62
C ALA A 501 -26.03 80.81 14.03
N LEU A 502 -24.78 80.41 14.26
CA LEU A 502 -24.42 79.02 14.61
C LEU A 502 -24.25 78.78 16.13
N SER A 503 -24.30 79.83 16.96
CA SER A 503 -24.08 79.71 18.42
C SER A 503 -25.17 78.92 19.16
N ASN A 504 -26.34 78.71 18.55
CA ASN A 504 -27.44 77.96 19.15
C ASN A 504 -27.24 76.44 19.19
N PHE A 505 -26.17 75.89 18.60
CA PHE A 505 -25.95 74.44 18.54
C PHE A 505 -24.98 73.89 19.61
N LEU A 506 -24.41 74.75 20.47
CA LEU A 506 -23.41 74.38 21.49
C LEU A 506 -23.99 74.23 22.91
N GLN A 507 -25.26 73.84 23.04
CA GLN A 507 -25.81 73.29 24.28
C GLN A 507 -26.68 72.06 23.99
N ALA A 508 -26.08 70.88 24.10
CA ALA A 508 -26.71 69.61 24.44
C ALA A 508 -25.65 68.67 25.05
#